data_AF-A0A915C7K1-F1
#
_entry.id   AF-A0A915C7K1-F1
#
_cell.length_a   1.000
_cell.length_b   1.000
_cell.length_c   1.000
_cell.angle_alpha   90.00
_cell.angle_beta   90.00
_cell.angle_gamma   90.00
#
_symmetry.space_group_name_H-M   'P 1'
#
loop_
_entity.id
_entity.type
_entity.pdbx_description
1 polymer ?
#
loop_
_entity_poly.entity_id
_entity_poly.type
_entity_poly.pdbx_seq_one_letter_code
_entity_poly.pdbx_strand_id
1 'polypeptide(L)'
;MRYMLFVALVTLCAVASGLELKTIFEFIFTHPKECGDPFANDAEWIPAHRFCTAKCDVGTHICMKHVKSEKQKCERLPAACVKGLKGLSSK
;
A
#
# COMPACT_ATOMS: atom_id res chain seq x y z
N MET A 1 34.86 4.08 4.94
CA MET A 1 34.19 2.76 5.01
C MET A 1 32.88 2.78 5.79
N ARG A 2 32.81 3.43 6.98
CA ARG A 2 31.58 3.49 7.80
C ARG A 2 30.40 4.19 7.09
N TYR A 3 30.64 5.31 6.40
CA TYR A 3 29.62 6.03 5.62
C TYR A 3 29.08 5.21 4.43
N MET A 4 29.95 4.47 3.73
CA MET A 4 29.56 3.57 2.63
C MET A 4 28.64 2.45 3.12
N LEU A 5 28.90 1.87 4.29
CA LEU A 5 28.02 0.86 4.90
C LEU A 5 26.65 1.45 5.28
N PHE A 6 26.59 2.67 5.83
CA PHE A 6 25.33 3.34 6.13
C PHE A 6 24.51 3.63 4.87
N VAL A 7 25.15 4.13 3.81
CA VAL A 7 24.47 4.39 2.53
C VAL A 7 23.94 3.09 1.93
N ALA A 8 24.73 2.02 1.92
CA ALA A 8 24.30 0.71 1.42
C ALA A 8 23.10 0.16 2.23
N LEU A 9 23.13 0.28 3.56
CA LEU A 9 22.05 -0.20 4.44
C LEU A 9 20.74 0.57 4.21
N VAL A 10 20.80 1.90 4.14
CA VAL A 10 19.63 2.77 3.89
C VAL A 10 19.03 2.47 2.51
N THR A 11 19.88 2.28 1.51
CA THR A 11 19.43 1.97 0.15
C THR A 11 18.75 0.61 0.09
N LEU A 12 19.30 -0.42 0.77
CA LEU A 12 18.66 -1.74 0.86
C LEU A 12 17.27 -1.68 1.52
N CYS A 13 17.14 -0.95 2.63
CA CYS A 13 15.85 -0.80 3.32
C CYS A 13 14.80 -0.13 2.43
N ALA A 14 15.17 0.94 1.72
CA ALA A 14 14.23 1.63 0.82
C ALA A 14 13.73 0.73 -0.31
N VAL A 15 14.61 -0.13 -0.86
CA VAL A 15 14.23 -1.10 -1.90
C VAL A 15 13.28 -2.17 -1.34
N ALA A 16 13.54 -2.69 -0.15
CA ALA A 16 12.70 -3.71 0.48
C ALA A 16 11.27 -3.19 0.73
N SER A 17 11.12 -1.99 1.29
CA SER A 17 9.81 -1.37 1.50
C SER A 17 9.05 -1.10 0.19
N GLY A 18 9.76 -0.72 -0.87
CA GLY A 18 9.17 -0.52 -2.20
C GLY A 18 8.66 -1.83 -2.83
N LEU A 19 9.36 -2.94 -2.60
CA LEU A 19 8.98 -4.26 -3.11
C LEU A 19 7.73 -4.79 -2.40
N GLU A 20 7.68 -4.71 -1.07
CA GLU A 20 6.52 -5.12 -0.26
C GLU A 20 5.25 -4.38 -0.69
N LEU A 21 5.36 -3.07 -0.88
CA LEU A 21 4.25 -2.23 -1.27
C LEU A 21 3.76 -2.56 -2.68
N LYS A 22 4.66 -2.87 -3.63
CA LYS A 22 4.27 -3.36 -4.96
C LYS A 22 3.45 -4.66 -4.86
N THR A 23 3.95 -5.63 -4.09
CA THR A 23 3.30 -6.94 -3.95
C THR A 23 1.90 -6.85 -3.33
N ILE A 24 1.72 -5.98 -2.31
CA ILE A 24 0.41 -5.74 -1.70
C ILE A 24 -0.59 -5.17 -2.72
N PHE A 25 -0.17 -4.17 -3.49
CA PHE A 25 -1.05 -3.55 -4.50
C PHE A 25 -1.39 -4.50 -5.64
N GLU A 26 -0.41 -5.28 -6.10
CA GLU A 26 -0.63 -6.32 -7.10
C GLU A 26 -1.65 -7.35 -6.62
N PHE A 27 -1.58 -7.77 -5.34
CA PHE A 27 -2.58 -8.66 -4.74
C PHE A 27 -3.97 -8.03 -4.74
N ILE A 28 -4.10 -6.78 -4.28
CA ILE A 28 -5.39 -6.08 -4.21
C ILE A 28 -6.05 -5.99 -5.59
N PHE A 29 -5.30 -5.61 -6.63
CA PHE A 29 -5.84 -5.45 -7.99
C PHE A 29 -6.14 -6.76 -8.70
N THR A 30 -5.47 -7.86 -8.33
CA THR A 30 -5.70 -9.19 -8.93
C THR A 30 -6.79 -9.99 -8.22
N HIS A 31 -7.26 -9.54 -7.05
CA HIS A 31 -8.27 -10.20 -6.22
C HIS A 31 -9.48 -9.29 -5.95
N PRO A 32 -10.18 -8.78 -6.99
CA PRO A 32 -11.29 -7.83 -6.80
C PRO A 32 -12.50 -8.46 -6.09
N LYS A 33 -12.63 -9.79 -6.10
CA LYS A 33 -13.71 -10.49 -5.37
C LYS A 33 -13.51 -10.39 -3.86
N GLU A 34 -12.28 -10.47 -3.39
CA GLU A 34 -11.91 -10.41 -1.97
C GLU A 34 -11.67 -8.98 -1.50
N CYS A 35 -11.08 -8.14 -2.36
CA CYS A 35 -10.62 -6.80 -2.03
C CYS A 35 -11.56 -5.68 -2.48
N GLY A 36 -12.51 -5.97 -3.37
CA GLY A 36 -13.32 -4.96 -4.03
C GLY A 36 -12.53 -4.22 -5.11
N ASP A 37 -13.24 -3.35 -5.83
CA ASP A 37 -12.63 -2.40 -6.77
C ASP A 37 -12.36 -1.08 -6.04
N PRO A 38 -11.09 -0.66 -5.87
CA PRO A 38 -10.74 0.61 -5.23
C PRO A 38 -11.30 1.86 -5.93
N PHE A 39 -11.79 1.74 -7.16
CA PHE A 39 -12.35 2.84 -7.94
C PHE A 39 -13.88 2.87 -7.98
N ALA A 40 -14.56 1.84 -7.46
CA ALA A 40 -16.00 1.66 -7.69
C ALA A 40 -16.91 2.57 -6.85
N ASN A 41 -16.48 3.00 -5.66
CA ASN A 41 -17.38 3.63 -4.69
C ASN A 41 -17.43 5.16 -4.79
N ASP A 42 -16.33 5.83 -5.16
CA ASP A 42 -16.25 7.28 -5.16
C ASP A 42 -15.18 7.78 -6.14
N ALA A 43 -15.62 8.37 -7.25
CA ALA A 43 -14.74 8.91 -8.28
C ALA A 43 -13.90 10.11 -7.79
N GLU A 44 -14.24 10.71 -6.63
CA GLU A 44 -13.44 11.78 -6.03
C GLU A 44 -12.26 11.26 -5.22
N TRP A 45 -12.14 9.93 -4.99
CA TRP A 45 -11.03 9.32 -4.26
C TRP A 45 -10.30 8.28 -5.10
N ILE A 46 -8.99 8.42 -5.21
CA ILE A 46 -8.13 7.50 -5.98
C ILE A 46 -7.06 6.87 -5.09
N PRO A 47 -6.65 5.61 -5.33
CA PRO A 47 -5.51 5.01 -4.65
C PRO A 47 -4.23 5.83 -4.82
N ALA A 48 -3.53 6.11 -3.72
CA ALA A 48 -2.42 7.07 -3.67
C ALA A 48 -1.17 6.53 -2.96
N HIS A 49 -0.93 5.22 -3.04
CA HIS A 49 0.05 4.53 -2.20
C HIS A 49 1.50 5.02 -2.31
N ARG A 50 1.96 5.43 -3.50
CA ARG A 50 3.31 6.01 -3.69
C ARG A 50 3.44 7.42 -3.12
N PHE A 51 2.33 8.12 -2.94
CA PHE A 51 2.27 9.51 -2.49
C PHE A 51 1.49 9.65 -1.18
N CYS A 52 1.38 8.54 -0.43
CA CYS A 52 0.65 8.52 0.82
C CYS A 52 1.48 9.20 1.89
N THR A 53 1.00 10.33 2.38
CA THR A 53 1.54 11.04 3.55
C THR A 53 0.77 10.66 4.81
N ALA A 54 -0.44 10.09 4.67
CA ALA A 54 -1.17 9.48 5.77
C ALA A 54 -0.45 8.21 6.28
N LYS A 55 -0.41 8.02 7.60
CA LYS A 55 0.17 6.82 8.24
C LYS A 55 -0.79 5.64 8.17
N CYS A 56 -1.04 5.14 6.95
CA CYS A 56 -1.89 3.96 6.75
C CYS A 56 -1.10 2.67 6.98
N ASP A 57 -1.72 1.69 7.64
CA ASP A 57 -1.21 0.32 7.70
C ASP A 57 -1.50 -0.38 6.37
N VAL A 58 -0.48 -0.58 5.56
CA VAL A 58 -0.57 -1.19 4.22
C VAL A 58 -1.07 -2.64 4.22
N GLY A 59 -1.02 -3.34 5.35
CA GLY A 59 -1.55 -4.69 5.48
C GLY A 59 -3.06 -4.74 5.72
N THR A 60 -3.68 -3.60 6.07
CA THR A 60 -5.09 -3.53 6.46
C THR A 60 -5.88 -2.39 5.81
N HIS A 61 -5.20 -1.41 5.21
CA HIS A 61 -5.78 -0.22 4.61
C HIS A 61 -5.14 0.09 3.25
N ILE A 62 -5.94 0.72 2.39
CA ILE A 62 -5.49 1.38 1.17
C ILE A 62 -5.50 2.90 1.39
N CYS A 63 -4.44 3.57 0.96
CA CYS A 63 -4.38 5.02 1.03
C CYS A 63 -5.10 5.63 -0.17
N MET A 64 -6.06 6.50 0.10
CA MET A 64 -6.86 7.19 -0.92
C MET A 64 -6.56 8.68 -0.87
N LYS A 65 -6.40 9.32 -2.03
CA LYS A 65 -6.25 10.78 -2.17
C LYS A 65 -7.48 11.36 -2.86
N HIS A 66 -7.96 12.49 -2.37
CA HIS A 66 -9.03 13.24 -3.01
C HIS A 66 -8.53 13.90 -4.30
N VAL A 67 -9.27 13.81 -5.40
CA VAL A 67 -8.79 14.27 -6.72
C VAL A 67 -8.63 15.80 -6.81
N LYS A 68 -9.45 16.58 -6.09
CA LYS A 68 -9.42 18.06 -6.11
C LYS A 68 -8.71 18.71 -4.91
N SER A 69 -8.21 17.92 -3.95
CA SER A 69 -7.60 18.49 -2.74
C SER A 69 -6.45 17.63 -2.24
N GLU A 70 -5.60 18.17 -1.36
CA GLU A 70 -4.52 17.39 -0.75
C GLU A 70 -4.98 16.47 0.39
N LYS A 71 -6.30 16.26 0.53
CA LYS A 71 -6.85 15.35 1.54
C LYS A 71 -6.51 13.91 1.18
N GLN A 72 -6.06 13.17 2.18
CA GLN A 72 -5.84 11.73 2.11
C GLN A 72 -6.58 11.03 3.24
N LYS A 73 -7.00 9.80 3.01
CA LYS A 73 -7.63 8.94 4.02
C LYS A 73 -7.11 7.52 3.90
N CYS A 74 -7.11 6.81 5.03
CA CYS A 74 -6.88 5.37 5.05
C CYS A 74 -8.24 4.68 4.95
N GLU A 75 -8.48 3.98 3.85
CA GLU A 75 -9.69 3.21 3.64
C GLU A 75 -9.44 1.75 3.99
N ARG A 76 -10.30 1.19 4.85
CA ARG A 76 -10.10 -0.16 5.37
C ARG A 76 -10.40 -1.19 4.30
N LEU A 77 -9.50 -2.14 4.11
CA LEU A 77 -9.71 -3.25 3.18
C LEU A 77 -10.74 -4.24 3.75
N PRO A 78 -11.50 -4.95 2.89
CA PRO A 78 -12.39 -6.01 3.34
C PRO A 78 -11.64 -7.10 4.10
N ALA A 79 -12.31 -7.73 5.07
CA ALA A 79 -11.68 -8.76 5.92
C ALA A 79 -11.10 -9.94 5.11
N ALA A 80 -11.76 -10.32 4.01
CA ALA A 80 -11.28 -11.35 3.09
C ALA A 80 -9.94 -10.97 2.44
N CYS A 81 -9.82 -9.72 1.97
CA CYS A 81 -8.59 -9.17 1.42
C CYS A 81 -7.45 -9.18 2.45
N VAL A 82 -7.69 -8.69 3.66
CA VAL A 82 -6.70 -8.65 4.76
C VAL A 82 -6.20 -10.05 5.10
N LYS A 83 -7.09 -11.05 5.09
CA LYS A 83 -6.71 -12.45 5.30
C LYS A 83 -5.77 -12.96 4.20
N GLY A 84 -6.04 -12.61 2.94
CA GLY A 84 -5.19 -12.92 1.80
C GLY A 84 -3.80 -12.29 1.91
N LEU A 85 -3.73 -11.00 2.25
CA LEU A 85 -2.48 -10.27 2.42
C LEU A 85 -1.60 -10.87 3.52
N LYS A 86 -2.17 -11.26 4.67
CA LYS A 86 -1.41 -11.94 5.74
C LYS A 86 -0.79 -13.26 5.29
N GLY A 87 -1.37 -13.93 4.29
CA GLY A 87 -0.82 -15.12 3.67
C GLY A 87 0.43 -14.86 2.84
N LEU A 88 0.66 -13.63 2.38
CA LEU A 88 1.85 -13.24 1.62
C LEU A 88 3.08 -13.04 2.51
N SER A 89 2.90 -12.48 3.71
CA SER A 89 3.99 -12.27 4.69
C SER A 89 4.44 -13.56 5.39
N SER A 90 3.74 -14.67 5.21
CA SER A 90 4.06 -15.98 5.79
C SER A 90 4.81 -16.91 4.82
N LYS A 91 5.19 -16.42 3.63
CA LYS A 91 6.01 -17.13 2.64
C LYS A 91 7.40 -16.53 2.58
#